data_AF-A0A1H9XSK8-F1
#
_entry.id   AF-A0A1H9XSK8-F1
#
_cell.length_a   1.000
_cell.length_b   1.000
_cell.length_c   1.000
_cell.angle_alpha   90.00
_cell.angle_beta   90.00
_cell.angle_gamma   90.00
#
_symmetry.space_group_name_H-M   'P 1'
#
loop_
_entity.id
_entity.type
_entity.pdbx_description
1 polymer ?
#
loop_
_entity_poly.entity_id
_entity_poly.type
_entity_poly.pdbx_seq_one_letter_code
_entity_poly.pdbx_strand_id
1 'polypeptide(L)' 'MSGVGWQPSAFGEPERLGTGLASEPSLIQQANGQLDIFGQGTGGDLVHTWVVPGIGWQTSPFGDFEHLGSGY' A
#
# COMPACT_ATOMS: atom_id res chain seq x y z
N MET A 1 20.85 8.33 12.18
CA MET A 1 19.98 7.57 11.26
C MET A 1 18.60 8.18 11.35
N SER A 2 18.23 9.12 10.48
CA SER A 2 16.86 9.67 10.46
C SER A 2 15.97 8.71 9.69
N GLY A 3 15.68 7.57 10.31
CA GLY A 3 14.63 6.67 9.88
C GLY A 3 13.29 7.11 10.49
N VAL A 4 12.16 6.64 9.99
CA VAL A 4 12.05 5.34 9.33
C VAL A 4 10.88 5.38 8.34
N GLY A 5 11.12 4.84 7.14
CA GLY A 5 10.05 4.31 6.30
C GLY A 5 9.47 3.05 6.95
N TRP A 6 9.33 1.96 6.19
CA TRP A 6 8.95 0.64 6.72
C TRP A 6 9.57 0.32 8.08
N GLN A 7 8.72 -0.02 9.06
CA GLN A 7 9.14 -0.48 10.38
C GLN A 7 8.72 -1.94 10.56
N PRO A 8 9.52 -2.78 11.26
CA PRO A 8 9.06 -4.09 11.69
C PRO A 8 7.82 -3.92 12.57
N SER A 9 6.90 -4.88 12.53
CA SER A 9 5.76 -4.85 13.41
C SER A 9 6.19 -4.91 14.88
N ALA A 10 5.55 -4.11 15.73
CA ALA A 10 5.87 -4.06 17.16
C ALA A 10 5.59 -5.38 17.89
N PHE A 11 4.80 -6.28 17.28
CA PHE A 11 4.29 -7.50 17.89
C PHE A 11 4.76 -8.78 17.17
N GLY A 12 5.68 -8.68 16.21
CA GLY A 12 6.25 -9.82 15.48
C GLY A 12 5.36 -10.42 14.38
N GLU A 13 4.06 -10.10 14.37
CA GLU A 13 3.13 -10.46 13.30
C GLU A 13 3.20 -9.47 12.14
N PRO A 14 3.14 -9.88 10.86
CA PRO A 14 3.12 -8.94 9.75
C PRO A 14 2.00 -7.89 9.88
N GLU A 15 2.32 -6.62 9.62
CA GLU A 15 1.31 -5.57 9.55
C GLU A 15 0.43 -5.78 8.32
N ARG A 16 -0.88 -5.80 8.51
CA ARG A 16 -1.84 -5.88 7.40
C ARG A 16 -2.00 -4.50 6.79
N LEU A 17 -1.66 -4.37 5.51
CA LEU A 17 -1.82 -3.11 4.75
C LEU A 17 -3.23 -2.90 4.21
N GLY A 18 -4.09 -3.93 4.28
CA GLY A 18 -5.47 -3.88 3.83
C GLY A 18 -6.04 -5.28 3.61
N THR A 19 -7.27 -5.33 3.11
CA THR A 19 -7.96 -6.55 2.69
C THR A 19 -8.39 -6.47 1.22
N GLY A 20 -8.94 -7.56 0.66
CA GLY A 20 -9.58 -7.50 -0.66
C GLY A 20 -8.67 -7.56 -1.90
N LEU A 21 -7.39 -7.94 -1.77
CA LEU A 21 -6.54 -8.26 -2.91
C LEU A 21 -6.94 -9.60 -3.56
N ALA A 22 -7.05 -9.60 -4.88
CA ALA A 22 -7.35 -10.76 -5.72
C ALA A 22 -6.17 -11.18 -6.62
N SER A 23 -5.08 -10.41 -6.62
CA SER A 23 -3.84 -10.72 -7.32
C SER A 23 -2.64 -10.57 -6.40
N GLU A 24 -1.49 -11.09 -6.84
CA GLU A 24 -0.21 -10.68 -6.27
C GLU A 24 -0.01 -9.17 -6.49
N PRO A 25 0.43 -8.43 -5.47
CA PRO A 25 0.69 -7.00 -5.61
C PRO A 25 1.99 -6.75 -6.38
N SER A 26 2.04 -5.64 -7.11
CA SER A 26 3.24 -5.12 -7.77
C SER A 26 3.69 -3.82 -7.10
N LEU A 27 5.00 -3.59 -7.05
CA LEU A 27 5.59 -2.41 -6.39
C LEU A 27 6.51 -1.64 -7.33
N ILE A 28 6.49 -0.31 -7.20
CA ILE A 28 7.53 0.58 -7.72
C ILE A 28 8.08 1.45 -6.61
N GLN A 29 9.33 1.89 -6.76
CA GLN A 29 9.92 2.93 -5.92
C GLN A 29 10.10 4.20 -6.76
N GLN A 30 9.55 5.31 -6.28
CA GLN A 30 9.75 6.63 -6.87
C GLN A 30 11.12 7.21 -6.49
N ALA A 31 11.58 8.23 -7.22
CA ALA A 31 12.88 8.87 -6.99
C ALA A 31 13.04 9.50 -5.59
N ASN A 32 11.94 9.89 -4.94
CA ASN A 32 11.94 10.42 -3.58
C ASN A 32 11.92 9.33 -2.48
N GLY A 33 11.97 8.04 -2.87
CA GLY A 33 11.93 6.90 -1.97
C GLY A 33 10.52 6.44 -1.57
N GLN A 34 9.46 7.09 -2.07
CA GLN A 34 8.08 6.60 -1.93
C GLN A 34 7.96 5.22 -2.58
N LEU A 35 7.28 4.30 -1.89
CA LEU A 35 6.88 3.03 -2.46
C LEU A 35 5.40 3.08 -2.79
N ASP A 36 5.05 2.74 -4.03
CA ASP A 36 3.67 2.57 -4.48
C ASP A 36 3.41 1.09 -4.73
N ILE A 37 2.30 0.59 -4.21
CA ILE A 37 1.89 -0.81 -4.29
C ILE A 37 0.55 -0.87 -5.00
N PHE A 38 0.48 -1.67 -6.06
CA PHE A 38 -0.71 -1.87 -6.88
C PHE A 38 -1.16 -3.32 -6.83
N GLY A 39 -2.46 -3.55 -7.03
CA GLY A 39 -3.00 -4.89 -7.24
C GLY A 39 -4.38 -4.85 -7.84
N GLN A 40 -4.93 -6.03 -8.13
CA GLN A 40 -6.33 -6.19 -8.50
C GLN A 40 -7.16 -6.40 -7.22
N GLY A 41 -8.21 -5.61 -7.04
CA GLY A 41 -9.21 -5.82 -6.00
C GLY A 41 -10.16 -6.97 -6.36
N THR A 42 -10.83 -7.54 -5.35
CA THR A 42 -11.85 -8.60 -5.54
C THR A 42 -13.03 -8.18 -6.42
N GLY A 43 -13.29 -6.88 -6.54
CA GLY A 43 -14.29 -6.31 -7.46
C GLY A 43 -13.82 -6.20 -8.92
N GLY A 44 -12.57 -6.52 -9.22
CA GLY A 44 -11.96 -6.33 -10.54
C GLY A 44 -11.26 -4.99 -10.73
N ASP A 45 -11.37 -4.08 -9.77
CA ASP A 45 -10.76 -2.74 -9.83
C ASP A 45 -9.23 -2.78 -9.65
N LEU A 46 -8.55 -1.77 -10.19
CA LEU A 46 -7.18 -1.44 -9.81
C LEU A 46 -7.18 -0.78 -8.43
N VAL A 47 -6.40 -1.34 -7.51
CA VAL A 47 -6.27 -0.83 -6.13
C VAL A 47 -4.83 -0.45 -5.81
N HIS A 48 -4.63 0.52 -4.91
CA HIS A 48 -3.34 1.15 -4.61
C HIS A 48 -3.16 1.53 -3.14
N THR A 49 -1.93 1.44 -2.63
CA THR A 49 -1.51 2.04 -1.35
C THR A 49 -0.06 2.48 -1.47
N TRP A 50 0.40 3.40 -0.62
CA TRP A 50 1.75 3.93 -0.69
C TRP A 50 2.32 4.29 0.68
N VAL A 51 3.65 4.32 0.75
CA VAL A 51 4.39 4.81 1.91
C VAL A 51 5.37 5.89 1.49
N VAL A 52 5.31 7.03 2.18
CA VAL A 52 6.25 8.14 1.97
C VAL A 52 7.29 8.13 3.09
N PRO A 53 8.60 8.14 2.78
CA PRO A 53 9.65 8.21 3.79
C PRO A 53 9.44 9.37 4.76
N GLY A 54 9.47 9.08 6.06
CA GLY A 54 9.28 10.08 7.12
C GLY A 54 7.83 10.51 7.38
N ILE A 55 6.86 10.04 6.58
CA ILE A 55 5.43 10.28 6.81
C ILE A 55 4.71 8.98 7.20
N GLY A 56 5.07 7.85 6.58
CA GLY A 56 4.48 6.54 6.84
C GLY A 56 3.48 6.09 5.76
N TRP A 57 2.78 5.01 6.07
CA TRP A 57 1.74 4.43 5.23
C TRP A 57 0.55 5.36 5.05
N GLN A 58 0.01 5.38 3.85
CA GLN A 58 -1.14 6.18 3.48
C GLN A 58 -2.31 5.25 3.18
N THR A 59 -3.44 5.52 3.83
CA THR A 59 -4.65 4.71 3.73
C THR A 59 -5.66 5.38 2.82
N SER A 60 -6.50 4.57 2.14
CA SER A 60 -7.76 5.09 1.61
C SER A 60 -8.58 5.72 2.75
N PRO A 61 -9.29 6.84 2.54
CA PRO A 61 -10.24 7.38 3.52
C PRO A 61 -11.36 6.39 3.89
N PHE A 62 -11.50 5.27 3.17
CA PHE A 62 -12.49 4.22 3.40
C PHE A 62 -11.92 2.93 4.02
N GLY A 63 -10.64 2.89 4.40
CA GLY A 63 -10.11 1.84 5.29
C GLY A 63 -9.46 0.61 4.65
N ASP A 64 -9.13 0.65 3.37
CA ASP A 64 -8.39 -0.41 2.65
C ASP A 64 -7.45 0.23 1.59
N PHE A 65 -7.06 -0.52 0.56
CA PHE A 65 -6.43 0.05 -0.63
C PHE A 65 -7.34 1.10 -1.30
N GLU A 66 -6.74 2.17 -1.82
CA GLU A 66 -7.42 3.17 -2.66
C GLU A 66 -7.86 2.53 -3.98
N HIS A 67 -9.12 2.74 -4.38
CA HIS A 67 -9.63 2.28 -5.67
C HIS A 67 -9.28 3.32 -6.75
N LEU A 68 -8.43 2.95 -7.70
CA LEU A 68 -8.04 3.81 -8.82
C LEU A 68 -8.98 3.65 -10.03
N GLY A 69 -9.91 2.69 -9.98
CA GLY A 69 -10.98 2.50 -10.96
C GLY A 69 -11.06 1.08 -11.52
N SER A 70 -12.19 0.80 -12.17
CA SER A 70 -12.52 -0.52 -12.74
C SER A 70 -12.05 -0.71 -14.19
N GLY A 71 -11.68 0.38 -14.87
CA GLY A 71 -11.42 0.38 -16.30
C GLY A 71 -12.67 0.32 -17.19
N TYR A 72 -13.88 0.45 -16.62
CA TYR A 72 -15.18 0.50 -17.31
C TYR A 72 -15.93 1.79 -17.02
#